data_AF-A0AA40DGN8-F1
#
_entry.id   AF-A0AA40DGN8-F1
#
_cell.length_a   1.000
_cell.length_b   1.000
_cell.length_c   1.000
_cell.angle_alpha   90.00
_cell.angle_beta   90.00
_cell.angle_gamma   90.00
#
_symmetry.space_group_name_H-M   'P 1'
#
loop_
_entity.id
_entity.type
_entity.pdbx_description
1 polymer ?
#
loop_
_entity_poly.entity_id
_entity_poly.type
_entity_poly.pdbx_seq_one_letter_code
_entity_poly.pdbx_strand_id
1 'polypeptide(L)'
;CSKEMLEAIGRNTLILLHITNQMKRVVRVIDAIPLHVDVDIVRLDDALGDTWGLPLQACRSWASFCNMLQHVVFAGRPGLHRVTTGQFAITLAMSGVRIDQYNWETFIKSDIHIQAMVVSRASTGKGSDPNTCPFSRCAG
;
A
#
# COMPACT_ATOMS: atom_id res chain seq x y z
N CYS A 1 -18.80 48.78 25.20
CA CYS A 1 -19.73 47.63 25.15
C CYS A 1 -20.43 47.45 23.80
N SER A 2 -21.54 48.14 23.47
CA SER A 2 -22.32 47.82 22.25
C SER A 2 -21.57 48.06 20.93
N LYS A 3 -20.78 49.14 20.84
CA LYS A 3 -20.02 49.49 19.63
C LYS A 3 -18.88 48.51 19.32
N GLU A 4 -18.09 48.11 20.32
CA GLU A 4 -17.01 47.14 20.17
C GLU A 4 -17.56 45.76 19.76
N MET A 5 -18.73 45.40 20.29
CA MET A 5 -19.41 44.16 19.93
C MET A 5 -19.88 44.18 18.46
N LEU A 6 -20.45 45.29 17.99
CA LEU A 6 -20.85 45.46 16.60
C LEU A 6 -19.64 45.44 15.65
N GLU A 7 -18.51 46.05 16.02
CA GLU A 7 -17.28 46.00 15.25
C GLU A 7 -16.66 44.60 15.20
N ALA A 8 -16.74 43.84 16.30
CA ALA A 8 -16.32 42.44 16.33
C ALA A 8 -17.22 41.56 15.44
N ILE A 9 -18.54 41.77 15.48
CA ILE A 9 -19.51 41.07 14.60
C ILE A 9 -19.21 41.37 13.13
N GLY A 10 -18.96 42.63 12.78
CA GLY A 10 -18.59 43.03 11.42
C GLY A 10 -17.30 42.37 10.94
N ARG A 11 -16.24 42.39 11.75
CA ARG A 11 -14.96 41.71 11.44
C ARG A 11 -15.12 40.21 11.25
N ASN A 12 -15.84 39.55 12.16
CA ASN A 12 -16.08 38.11 12.07
C ASN A 12 -16.88 37.74 10.83
N THR A 13 -17.87 38.57 10.45
CA THR A 13 -18.68 38.35 9.25
C THR A 13 -17.85 38.42 7.97
N LEU A 14 -16.92 39.38 7.89
CA LEU A 14 -16.01 39.52 6.75
C LEU A 14 -15.03 38.35 6.65
N ILE A 15 -14.52 37.87 7.78
CA ILE A 15 -13.64 36.69 7.83
C ILE A 15 -14.38 35.44 7.35
N LEU A 16 -15.61 35.22 7.84
CA LEU A 16 -16.43 34.07 7.42
C LEU A 16 -16.76 34.12 5.92
N LEU A 17 -17.06 35.29 5.38
CA LEU A 17 -17.28 35.46 3.94
C LEU A 17 -16.01 35.15 3.13
N HIS A 18 -14.85 35.59 3.62
CA HIS A 18 -13.56 35.28 3.01
C HIS A 18 -13.28 33.77 3.01
N ILE A 19 -13.46 33.09 4.15
CA ILE A 19 -13.30 31.64 4.28
C ILE A 19 -14.23 30.92 3.29
N THR A 20 -15.49 31.35 3.21
CA THR A 20 -16.47 30.74 2.30
C THR A 20 -16.03 30.84 0.83
N ASN A 21 -15.47 31.98 0.42
CA ASN A 21 -14.93 32.15 -0.93
C ASN A 21 -13.69 31.30 -1.18
N GLN A 22 -12.80 31.13 -0.20
CA GLN A 22 -11.66 30.22 -0.32
C GLN A 22 -12.12 28.76 -0.43
N MET A 23 -13.09 28.33 0.38
CA MET A 23 -13.66 26.97 0.29
C MET A 23 -14.27 26.70 -1.08
N LYS A 24 -15.01 27.66 -1.67
CA LYS A 24 -15.54 27.53 -3.03
C LYS A 24 -14.43 27.36 -4.08
N ARG A 25 -13.29 28.03 -3.91
CA ARG A 25 -12.12 27.86 -4.79
C ARG A 25 -11.50 26.48 -4.63
N VAL A 26 -11.33 26.01 -3.40
CA VAL A 26 -10.80 24.67 -3.10
C VAL A 26 -11.68 23.58 -3.71
N VAL A 27 -13.00 23.68 -3.56
CA VAL A 27 -13.96 22.73 -4.17
C VAL A 27 -13.81 22.71 -5.69
N ARG A 28 -13.75 23.86 -6.35
CA ARG A 28 -13.55 23.92 -7.81
C ARG A 28 -12.22 23.33 -8.26
N VAL A 29 -11.17 23.45 -7.46
CA VAL A 29 -9.87 22.83 -7.75
C VAL A 29 -9.98 21.31 -7.59
N ILE A 30 -10.65 20.81 -6.55
CA ILE A 30 -10.90 19.37 -6.35
C ILE A 30 -11.71 18.78 -7.51
N ASP A 31 -12.80 19.45 -7.92
CA ASP A 31 -13.64 19.01 -9.05
C ASP A 31 -12.89 19.04 -10.39
N ALA A 32 -11.85 19.87 -10.51
CA ALA A 32 -11.02 19.97 -11.70
C ALA A 32 -9.84 18.98 -11.71
N ILE A 33 -9.58 18.24 -10.63
CA ILE A 33 -8.66 17.11 -10.65
C ILE A 33 -9.33 16.02 -11.49
N PRO A 34 -8.74 15.60 -12.63
CA PRO A 34 -9.32 14.55 -13.44
C PRO A 34 -9.39 13.26 -12.62
N LEU A 35 -10.60 12.90 -12.18
CA LEU A 35 -10.86 11.70 -11.38
C LEU A 35 -10.86 10.40 -12.22
N HIS A 36 -10.42 10.46 -13.48
CA HIS A 36 -10.60 9.38 -14.46
C HIS A 36 -9.37 9.21 -15.36
N VAL A 37 -8.17 9.12 -14.76
CA VAL A 37 -7.20 8.24 -15.37
C VAL A 37 -7.43 6.89 -14.70
N ASP A 38 -8.33 6.08 -15.27
CA ASP A 38 -8.51 4.67 -14.92
C ASP A 38 -7.22 3.91 -15.28
N VAL A 39 -6.13 4.24 -14.62
CA VAL A 39 -4.96 3.39 -14.62
C VAL A 39 -5.36 2.23 -13.74
N ASP A 40 -5.61 1.08 -14.36
CA ASP A 40 -5.81 -0.14 -13.61
C ASP A 40 -4.57 -0.36 -12.73
N ILE A 41 -4.71 -0.12 -11.43
CA ILE A 41 -3.62 -0.18 -10.47
C ILE A 41 -3.88 -1.33 -9.49
N VAL A 42 -2.79 -2.00 -9.13
CA VAL A 42 -2.69 -2.93 -8.02
C VAL A 42 -2.02 -2.19 -6.87
N ARG A 43 -2.70 -2.06 -5.74
CA ARG A 43 -2.13 -1.47 -4.53
C ARG A 43 -1.37 -2.54 -3.77
N LEU A 44 -0.09 -2.30 -3.50
CA LEU A 44 0.79 -3.21 -2.76
C LEU A 44 1.36 -2.50 -1.54
N ASP A 45 1.12 -3.02 -0.35
CA ASP A 45 1.93 -2.64 0.82
C ASP A 45 3.12 -3.59 0.92
N ASP A 46 4.34 -3.06 0.97
CA ASP A 46 5.55 -3.87 1.10
C ASP A 46 5.92 -4.16 2.56
N ALA A 47 6.87 -5.07 2.74
CA ALA A 47 7.31 -5.51 4.06
C ALA A 47 8.08 -4.43 4.86
N LEU A 48 8.45 -3.32 4.23
CA LEU A 48 9.13 -2.19 4.85
C LEU A 48 8.16 -1.09 5.28
N GLY A 49 6.87 -1.23 4.95
CA GLY A 49 5.80 -0.30 5.31
C GLY A 49 5.43 0.71 4.24
N ASP A 50 6.02 0.63 3.04
CA ASP A 50 5.69 1.52 1.93
C ASP A 50 4.53 0.97 1.09
N THR A 51 3.66 1.85 0.60
CA THR A 51 2.57 1.51 -0.32
C THR A 51 2.94 1.89 -1.76
N TRP A 52 2.73 0.96 -2.69
CA TRP A 52 3.03 1.08 -4.11
C TRP A 52 1.76 0.95 -4.95
N GLY A 53 1.63 1.81 -5.96
CA GLY A 53 0.63 1.67 -7.03
C GLY A 53 1.29 1.05 -8.26
N LEU A 54 1.08 -0.25 -8.47
CA LEU A 54 1.67 -0.98 -9.60
C LEU A 54 0.70 -1.02 -10.78
N PRO A 55 1.15 -0.80 -12.03
CA PRO A 55 0.29 -0.95 -13.20
C PRO A 55 -0.21 -2.40 -13.32
N LEU A 56 -1.52 -2.62 -13.43
CA LEU A 56 -2.13 -3.94 -13.53
C LEU A 56 -1.52 -4.75 -14.69
N GLN A 57 -1.17 -4.09 -15.80
CA GLN A 57 -0.53 -4.74 -16.95
C GLN A 57 0.80 -5.41 -16.58
N ALA A 58 1.57 -4.80 -15.69
CA ALA A 58 2.83 -5.37 -15.18
C ALA A 58 2.60 -6.45 -14.10
N CYS A 59 1.38 -6.54 -13.57
CA CYS A 59 0.98 -7.53 -12.56
C CYS A 59 0.14 -8.68 -13.13
N ARG A 60 -0.19 -8.71 -14.43
CA ARG A 60 -1.12 -9.69 -15.01
C ARG A 60 -0.73 -11.15 -14.75
N SER A 61 0.57 -11.46 -14.83
CA SER A 61 1.09 -12.80 -14.51
C SER A 61 1.89 -12.78 -13.22
N TRP A 62 1.93 -13.91 -12.51
CA TRP A 62 2.76 -14.08 -11.32
C TRP A 62 4.24 -13.76 -11.59
N ALA A 63 4.76 -14.20 -12.74
CA ALA A 63 6.14 -13.95 -13.15
C ALA A 63 6.40 -12.45 -13.37
N SER A 64 5.49 -11.74 -14.07
CA SER A 64 5.59 -10.30 -14.29
C SER A 64 5.54 -9.53 -12.96
N PHE A 65 4.66 -9.94 -12.05
CA PHE A 65 4.60 -9.37 -10.71
C PHE A 65 5.89 -9.60 -9.91
N CYS A 66 6.46 -10.81 -9.96
CA CYS A 66 7.76 -11.10 -9.34
C CYS A 66 8.87 -10.21 -9.91
N ASN A 67 8.88 -9.96 -11.22
CA ASN A 67 9.83 -9.04 -11.84
C ASN A 67 9.63 -7.60 -11.34
N MET A 68 8.38 -7.15 -11.19
CA MET A 68 8.08 -5.85 -10.59
C MET A 68 8.60 -5.75 -9.15
N LEU A 69 8.41 -6.80 -8.35
CA LEU A 69 8.94 -6.81 -6.99
C LEU A 69 10.47 -6.69 -6.97
N GLN A 70 11.18 -7.41 -7.84
CA GLN A 70 12.65 -7.43 -7.85
C GLN A 70 13.27 -6.15 -8.42
N HIS A 71 12.73 -5.65 -9.52
CA HIS A 71 13.37 -4.58 -10.30
C HIS A 71 12.79 -3.19 -10.05
N VAL A 72 11.62 -3.09 -9.40
CA VAL A 72 10.97 -1.82 -9.11
C VAL A 72 10.81 -1.65 -7.60
N VAL A 73 10.07 -2.56 -6.94
CA VAL A 73 9.70 -2.37 -5.52
C VAL A 73 10.91 -2.52 -4.61
N PHE A 74 11.74 -3.55 -4.81
CA PHE A 74 12.89 -3.84 -3.95
C PHE A 74 14.25 -3.53 -4.60
N ALA A 75 14.28 -2.85 -5.75
CA ALA A 75 15.54 -2.50 -6.39
C ALA A 75 16.40 -1.61 -5.48
N GLY A 76 17.59 -2.11 -5.12
CA GLY A 76 18.50 -1.41 -4.20
C GLY A 76 17.99 -1.31 -2.75
N ARG A 77 16.88 -1.96 -2.39
CA ARG A 77 16.28 -1.91 -1.05
C ARG A 77 16.53 -3.20 -0.25
N PRO A 78 16.55 -3.11 1.10
CA PRO A 78 16.61 -4.28 1.95
C PRO A 78 15.47 -5.26 1.64
N GLY A 79 15.79 -6.56 1.60
CA GLY A 79 14.80 -7.59 1.26
C GLY A 79 14.83 -8.06 -0.20
N LEU A 80 15.56 -7.38 -1.11
CA LEU A 80 15.70 -7.83 -2.51
C LEU A 80 16.12 -9.30 -2.62
N HIS A 81 17.17 -9.70 -1.88
CA HIS A 81 17.63 -11.09 -1.88
C HIS A 81 16.53 -12.10 -1.49
N ARG A 82 15.64 -11.71 -0.58
CA ARG A 82 14.52 -12.54 -0.15
C ARG A 82 13.45 -12.64 -1.22
N VAL A 83 13.15 -11.53 -1.90
CA VAL A 83 12.24 -11.52 -3.06
C VAL A 83 12.80 -12.40 -4.18
N THR A 84 14.07 -12.24 -4.54
CA THR A 84 14.73 -13.03 -5.59
C THR A 84 14.76 -14.53 -5.28
N THR A 85 14.85 -14.90 -4.00
CA THR A 85 14.83 -16.31 -3.54
C THR A 85 13.44 -16.84 -3.22
N GLY A 86 12.37 -16.08 -3.53
CA GLY A 86 10.98 -16.51 -3.30
C GLY A 86 10.58 -16.55 -1.83
N GLN A 87 11.32 -15.89 -0.93
CA GLN A 87 11.08 -15.85 0.52
C GLN A 87 10.10 -14.73 0.90
N PHE A 88 8.94 -14.72 0.24
CA PHE A 88 7.87 -13.77 0.52
C PHE A 88 6.49 -14.45 0.42
N ALA A 89 5.51 -13.80 1.02
CA ALA A 89 4.11 -14.17 0.98
C ALA A 89 3.32 -12.97 0.47
N ILE A 90 2.34 -13.22 -0.41
CA ILE A 90 1.36 -12.21 -0.79
C ILE A 90 0.04 -12.56 -0.13
N THR A 91 -0.62 -11.58 0.46
CA THR A 91 -1.94 -11.71 1.05
C THR A 91 -2.85 -10.60 0.59
N LEU A 92 -4.16 -10.84 0.53
CA LEU A 92 -5.15 -9.76 0.44
C LEU A 92 -5.08 -8.91 1.72
N ALA A 93 -4.99 -7.59 1.58
CA ALA A 93 -4.87 -6.69 2.72
C ALA A 93 -6.08 -6.77 3.66
N MET A 94 -7.29 -6.93 3.11
CA MET A 94 -8.52 -6.96 3.90
C MET A 94 -8.78 -8.28 4.61
N SER A 95 -8.50 -9.41 3.95
CA SER A 95 -8.92 -10.74 4.43
C SER A 95 -7.76 -11.62 4.91
N GLY A 96 -6.51 -11.23 4.63
CA GLY A 96 -5.33 -12.04 4.92
C GLY A 96 -5.21 -13.31 4.07
N VAL A 97 -6.13 -13.53 3.10
CA VAL A 97 -6.08 -14.70 2.22
C VAL A 97 -4.79 -14.69 1.41
N ARG A 98 -4.06 -15.82 1.44
CA ARG A 98 -2.81 -15.98 0.73
C ARG A 98 -3.05 -16.09 -0.78
N ILE A 99 -2.30 -15.30 -1.53
CA ILE A 99 -2.23 -15.35 -2.98
C ILE A 99 -0.86 -15.89 -3.38
N ASP A 100 -0.85 -16.83 -4.31
CA ASP A 100 0.35 -17.41 -4.88
C ASP A 100 0.19 -17.62 -6.40
N GLN A 101 1.17 -18.26 -7.02
CA GLN A 101 1.18 -18.47 -8.47
C GLN A 101 -0.01 -19.26 -9.01
N TYR A 102 -0.66 -20.10 -8.19
CA TYR A 102 -1.72 -20.99 -8.66
C TYR A 102 -3.09 -20.30 -8.67
N ASN A 103 -3.27 -19.27 -7.85
CA ASN A 103 -4.52 -18.52 -7.76
C ASN A 103 -4.40 -17.06 -8.19
N TRP A 104 -3.20 -16.62 -8.61
CA TRP A 104 -2.89 -15.24 -8.98
C TRP A 104 -3.90 -14.62 -9.94
N GLU A 105 -4.16 -15.28 -11.08
CA GLU A 105 -5.05 -14.78 -12.12
C GLU A 105 -6.51 -14.63 -11.67
N THR A 106 -6.93 -15.41 -10.67
CA THR A 106 -8.29 -15.32 -10.10
C THR A 106 -8.45 -14.10 -9.22
N PHE A 107 -7.38 -13.66 -8.55
CA PHE A 107 -7.43 -12.54 -7.62
C PHE A 107 -7.06 -11.22 -8.28
N ILE A 108 -6.06 -11.22 -9.17
CA ILE A 108 -5.46 -9.99 -9.71
C ILE A 108 -6.45 -9.23 -10.61
N LYS A 109 -6.82 -8.03 -10.19
CA LYS A 109 -7.75 -7.14 -10.89
C LYS A 109 -7.46 -5.69 -10.54
N SER A 110 -8.09 -4.77 -11.26
CA SER A 110 -8.02 -3.34 -10.96
C SER A 110 -8.50 -3.08 -9.52
N ASP A 111 -7.82 -2.16 -8.82
CA ASP A 111 -8.09 -1.75 -7.44
C ASP A 111 -7.95 -2.85 -6.37
N ILE A 112 -7.27 -3.96 -6.71
CA ILE A 112 -6.93 -4.96 -5.69
C ILE A 112 -5.87 -4.40 -4.72
N HIS A 113 -6.08 -4.63 -3.43
CA HIS A 113 -5.12 -4.29 -2.38
C HIS A 113 -4.50 -5.55 -1.78
N ILE A 114 -3.19 -5.70 -2.01
CA ILE A 114 -2.38 -6.81 -1.55
C ILE A 114 -1.25 -6.33 -0.64
N GLN A 115 -0.71 -7.25 0.15
CA GLN A 115 0.42 -7.01 1.04
C GLN A 115 1.50 -8.05 0.79
N ALA A 116 2.75 -7.61 0.71
CA ALA A 116 3.91 -8.48 0.65
C ALA A 116 4.56 -8.56 2.03
N MET A 117 4.68 -9.78 2.55
CA MET A 117 5.36 -10.06 3.80
C MET A 117 6.60 -10.91 3.55
N VAL A 118 7.69 -10.61 4.24
CA VAL A 118 8.88 -11.46 4.22
C VAL A 118 8.62 -12.72 5.04
N VAL A 119 8.84 -13.88 4.44
CA VAL A 119 8.71 -15.16 5.16
C VAL A 119 10.08 -15.55 5.70
N SER A 120 10.21 -15.61 7.02
CA SER A 120 11.32 -16.32 7.65
C SER A 120 11.14 -17.80 7.31
N ARG A 121 12.10 -18.40 6.59
CA ARG A 121 12.10 -19.84 6.29
C ARG A 121 11.72 -20.64 7.56
N ALA A 122 10.54 -21.25 7.55
CA ALA A 122 10.38 -22.56 8.17
C ALA A 122 10.82 -23.56 7.10
N SER A 123 11.98 -24.15 7.34
CA SER A 123 12.59 -25.29 6.66
C SER A 123 11.72 -26.00 5.62
N THR A 124 12.01 -25.83 4.33
CA THR A 124 11.79 -26.91 3.36
C THR A 124 12.89 -27.95 3.57
N GLY A 125 12.83 -28.64 4.71
CA GLY A 125 13.67 -29.77 5.04
C GLY A 125 12.77 -30.88 5.51
N LYS A 126 12.72 -31.99 4.77
CA LYS A 126 12.31 -33.28 5.34
C LYS A 126 13.16 -33.50 6.59
N GLY A 127 12.54 -33.40 7.77
CA GLY A 127 13.23 -33.55 9.06
C GLY A 127 13.10 -32.35 9.99
N SER A 128 11.89 -31.86 10.25
CA SER A 128 11.64 -31.00 11.41
C SER A 128 11.28 -31.89 12.60
N ASP A 129 12.29 -32.24 13.40
CA ASP A 129 12.07 -32.69 14.78
C ASP A 129 11.29 -31.58 15.52
N PRO A 130 10.12 -31.86 16.11
CA PRO A 130 9.28 -30.84 16.76
C PRO A 130 9.97 -30.09 17.91
N ASN A 131 11.15 -30.52 18.36
CA ASN A 131 11.89 -29.88 19.45
C ASN A 131 13.03 -28.94 19.04
N THR A 132 13.27 -28.71 17.74
CA THR A 132 14.41 -27.86 17.32
C THR A 132 13.94 -26.56 16.66
N CYS A 133 14.05 -25.45 17.41
CA CYS A 133 13.87 -24.10 16.88
C CYS A 133 14.99 -23.78 15.85
N PRO A 134 14.67 -23.34 14.62
CA PRO A 134 15.64 -23.11 13.56
C PRO A 134 16.51 -21.84 13.75
N PHE A 135 16.39 -21.15 14.87
CA PHE A 135 17.19 -19.98 15.20
C PHE A 135 18.21 -20.32 16.30
N SER A 136 19.48 -20.00 16.06
CA SER A 136 20.60 -20.24 16.99
C SER A 136 20.53 -19.48 18.33
N ARG A 137 19.54 -18.58 18.50
CA ARG A 137 19.27 -17.87 19.76
C ARG A 137 18.21 -18.54 20.64
N CYS A 138 17.64 -19.66 20.21
CA CYS A 138 16.66 -20.42 20.98
C CYS A 138 17.30 -21.37 22.02
N ALA A 139 18.62 -21.55 22.02
CA ALA A 139 19.33 -22.30 23.06
C ALA A 139 19.71 -21.35 24.20
N GLY A 140 18.88 -21.33 25.23
CA GLY A 140 19.29 -20.90 26.57
C GLY A 140 20.01 -22.03 27.28
#